data_AF-A0A661WZH9-F1
#
_entry.id   AF-A0A661WZH9-F1
#
_cell.length_a   1.000
_cell.length_b   1.000
_cell.length_c   1.000
_cell.angle_alpha   90.00
_cell.angle_beta   90.00
_cell.angle_gamma   90.00
#
_symmetry.space_group_name_H-M   'P 1'
#
loop_
_entity.id
_entity.type
_entity.pdbx_description
1 polymer ?
#
loop_
_entity_poly.entity_id
_entity_poly.type
_entity_poly.pdbx_seq_one_letter_code
_entity_poly.pdbx_strand_id
1 'polypeptide(L)'
;MGLIKKNFFFFKKEGGNRMKNKIGFTLTELLVVMVIIAVLAALLLPAIRKSRSKALIDKAKSEMAALASVETMVKLDCGYYVELRSLNCPIVDEDSENIYKDLSTDPCDNTHPETVFAYYDRTNNVDSTQYESQLHKECVSTWDGPYQVFQPKTTYQSDNGSVPAVGSGVSGWGTLSSAVPYGTPLDPWGHTYLLAYNSTQKIMIIYSAGPNGTLETDAGATTPSGDDILYKFR
;
A
#
# COMPACT_ATOMS: atom_id res chain seq x y z
N MET A 1 97.09 14.14 -21.67
CA MET A 1 96.59 12.75 -21.76
C MET A 1 95.07 12.85 -21.76
N GLY A 2 94.37 12.99 -22.88
CA GLY A 2 94.34 12.09 -24.03
C GLY A 2 93.14 11.14 -23.87
N LEU A 3 92.33 11.01 -24.94
CA LEU A 3 91.35 9.93 -25.21
C LEU A 3 89.97 10.05 -24.51
N ILE A 4 88.79 9.84 -25.12
CA ILE A 4 88.34 9.28 -26.41
C ILE A 4 86.92 9.81 -26.72
N LYS A 5 86.65 10.17 -27.97
CA LYS A 5 85.30 10.33 -28.54
C LYS A 5 84.61 8.96 -28.66
N LYS A 6 83.38 8.81 -28.19
CA LYS A 6 82.48 7.75 -28.67
C LYS A 6 81.26 8.37 -29.35
N ASN A 7 81.31 8.39 -30.68
CA ASN A 7 80.16 8.64 -31.55
C ASN A 7 79.19 7.47 -31.40
N PHE A 8 78.07 7.70 -30.70
CA PHE A 8 76.96 6.76 -30.65
C PHE A 8 76.05 7.04 -31.85
N PHE A 9 76.21 6.23 -32.90
CA PHE A 9 75.42 6.29 -34.12
C PHE A 9 74.00 5.79 -33.84
N PHE A 10 73.08 6.72 -33.58
CA PHE A 10 71.67 6.41 -33.32
C PHE A 10 70.93 6.29 -34.67
N PHE A 11 70.69 5.05 -35.10
CA PHE A 11 69.93 4.75 -36.31
C PHE A 11 68.44 5.04 -36.05
N LYS A 12 67.95 6.19 -36.52
CA LYS A 12 66.54 6.59 -36.44
C LYS A 12 65.72 5.71 -37.40
N LYS A 13 65.04 4.71 -36.86
CA LYS A 13 64.02 3.93 -37.59
C LYS A 13 62.82 4.83 -37.84
N GLU A 14 62.63 5.29 -39.08
CA GLU A 14 61.40 5.98 -39.46
C GLU A 14 60.23 4.98 -39.43
N GLY A 15 59.41 5.09 -38.39
CA GLY A 15 58.15 4.38 -38.28
C GLY A 15 57.19 4.90 -39.33
N GLY A 16 56.94 4.11 -40.37
CA GLY A 16 55.93 4.36 -41.38
C GLY A 16 54.58 4.64 -40.71
N ASN A 17 54.16 5.90 -40.75
CA ASN A 17 52.90 6.37 -40.19
C ASN A 17 51.76 5.86 -41.08
N ARG A 18 51.21 4.68 -40.76
CA ARG A 18 49.92 4.25 -41.35
C ARG A 18 48.87 5.26 -40.89
N MET A 19 48.45 6.14 -41.80
CA MET A 19 47.30 6.99 -41.58
C MET A 19 46.10 6.09 -41.27
N LYS A 20 45.75 6.01 -39.98
CA LYS A 20 44.50 5.38 -39.56
C LYS A 20 43.40 6.32 -40.03
N ASN A 21 42.69 5.94 -41.10
CA ASN A 21 41.50 6.63 -41.54
C ASN A 21 40.53 6.72 -40.36
N LYS A 22 40.35 7.92 -39.81
CA LYS A 22 39.34 8.17 -38.79
C LYS A 22 38.00 8.20 -39.51
N ILE A 23 37.26 7.09 -39.42
CA ILE A 23 35.85 7.03 -39.82
C ILE A 23 35.08 7.77 -38.73
N GLY A 24 34.60 8.97 -39.04
CA GLY A 24 33.76 9.77 -38.15
C GLY A 24 32.28 9.56 -38.48
N PHE A 25 31.42 9.60 -37.47
CA PHE A 25 29.97 9.62 -37.65
C PHE A 25 29.52 10.96 -38.22
N THR A 26 28.60 10.92 -39.17
CA THR A 26 27.96 12.12 -39.69
C THR A 26 26.89 12.62 -38.71
N LEU A 27 26.65 13.93 -38.67
CA LEU A 27 25.57 14.52 -37.87
C LEU A 27 24.20 13.94 -38.27
N THR A 28 24.02 13.63 -39.55
CA THR A 28 22.80 13.04 -40.09
C THR A 28 22.58 11.60 -39.63
N GLU A 29 23.62 10.78 -39.51
CA GLU A 29 23.49 9.41 -38.97
C GLU A 29 23.08 9.45 -37.50
N LEU A 30 23.69 10.32 -36.71
CA LEU A 30 23.30 10.50 -35.31
C LEU A 30 21.85 11.02 -35.19
N LEU A 31 21.45 11.93 -36.08
CA LEU A 31 20.10 12.48 -36.11
C LEU A 31 19.04 11.42 -36.40
N VAL A 32 19.26 10.58 -37.41
CA VAL A 32 18.31 9.50 -37.74
C VAL A 32 18.18 8.51 -36.58
N VAL A 33 19.28 8.17 -35.92
CA VAL A 33 19.27 7.26 -34.76
C VAL A 33 18.45 7.82 -33.61
N MET A 34 18.62 9.09 -33.23
CA MET A 34 17.82 9.68 -32.15
C MET A 34 16.34 9.78 -32.50
N VAL A 35 16.00 10.00 -33.77
CA VAL A 35 14.61 9.99 -34.24
C VAL A 35 13.98 8.60 -34.09
N ILE A 36 14.69 7.54 -34.47
CA ILE A 36 14.20 6.16 -34.32
C ILE A 36 14.01 5.81 -32.83
N ILE A 37 14.99 6.15 -31.98
CA ILE A 37 14.89 5.90 -30.52
C ILE A 37 13.70 6.67 -29.92
N ALA A 38 13.47 7.92 -30.32
CA ALA A 38 12.35 8.72 -29.84
C ALA A 38 10.99 8.09 -30.21
N VAL A 39 10.84 7.61 -31.44
CA VAL A 39 9.62 6.92 -31.89
C VAL A 39 9.42 5.62 -31.12
N LEU A 40 10.47 4.80 -30.96
CA LEU A 40 10.38 3.55 -30.20
C LEU A 40 10.03 3.80 -28.72
N ALA A 41 10.65 4.79 -28.09
CA ALA A 41 10.36 5.16 -26.71
C ALA A 41 8.90 5.64 -26.54
N ALA A 42 8.40 6.44 -27.48
CA ALA A 42 7.01 6.94 -27.43
C ALA A 42 5.98 5.79 -27.49
N LEU A 43 6.25 4.74 -28.27
CA LEU A 43 5.37 3.57 -28.38
C LEU A 43 5.34 2.71 -27.10
N LEU A 44 6.38 2.77 -26.27
CA LEU A 44 6.46 1.98 -25.03
C LEU A 44 5.68 2.60 -23.85
N LEU A 45 5.51 3.92 -23.82
CA LEU A 45 4.89 4.63 -22.69
C LEU A 45 3.47 4.13 -22.35
N PRO A 46 2.54 3.91 -23.31
CA PRO A 46 1.19 3.43 -23.00
C PRO A 46 1.18 2.01 -22.41
N ALA A 47 2.05 1.14 -22.92
CA ALA A 47 2.16 -0.25 -22.45
C ALA A 47 2.65 -0.31 -20.99
N ILE A 48 3.64 0.51 -20.64
CA ILE A 48 4.16 0.62 -19.27
C ILE A 48 3.08 1.15 -18.32
N ARG A 49 2.35 2.19 -18.71
CA ARG A 49 1.26 2.76 -17.89
C ARG A 49 0.17 1.72 -17.59
N LYS A 50 -0.26 0.96 -18.59
CA LYS A 50 -1.24 -0.12 -18.42
C LYS A 50 -0.73 -1.23 -17.51
N SER A 51 0.52 -1.66 -17.70
CA SER A 51 1.15 -2.69 -16.86
C SER A 51 1.26 -2.23 -15.40
N ARG A 52 1.62 -0.97 -15.16
CA ARG A 52 1.72 -0.41 -13.81
C ARG A 52 0.36 -0.34 -13.13
N SER A 53 -0.67 0.17 -13.81
CA SER A 53 -2.03 0.21 -13.26
C SER A 53 -2.54 -1.18 -12.89
N LYS A 54 -2.34 -2.18 -13.75
CA LYS A 54 -2.66 -3.58 -13.44
C LYS A 54 -1.89 -4.10 -12.21
N ALA A 55 -0.59 -3.82 -12.12
CA ALA A 55 0.22 -4.24 -11.00
C ALA A 55 -0.24 -3.61 -9.67
N LEU A 56 -0.71 -2.36 -9.68
CA LEU A 56 -1.29 -1.72 -8.49
C LEU A 56 -2.59 -2.39 -8.05
N ILE A 57 -3.48 -2.71 -8.99
CA ILE A 57 -4.73 -3.44 -8.69
C ILE A 57 -4.42 -4.84 -8.13
N ASP A 58 -3.48 -5.57 -8.76
CA ASP A 58 -3.08 -6.91 -8.31
C ASP A 58 -2.41 -6.84 -6.93
N LYS A 59 -1.61 -5.78 -6.66
CA LYS A 59 -1.04 -5.50 -5.33
C LYS A 59 -2.13 -5.25 -4.29
N ALA A 60 -3.09 -4.37 -4.57
CA ALA A 60 -4.19 -4.06 -3.66
C ALA A 60 -4.97 -5.33 -3.27
N LYS A 61 -5.29 -6.19 -4.25
CA LYS A 61 -5.98 -7.46 -4.00
C LYS A 61 -5.16 -8.41 -3.13
N SER A 62 -3.84 -8.47 -3.34
CA SER A 62 -2.95 -9.28 -2.53
C SER A 62 -2.86 -8.77 -1.09
N GLU A 63 -2.80 -7.45 -0.90
CA GLU A 63 -2.78 -6.82 0.42
C GLU A 63 -4.10 -7.06 1.16
N MET A 64 -5.24 -6.90 0.49
CA MET A 64 -6.56 -7.18 1.06
C MET A 64 -6.73 -8.67 1.43
N ALA A 65 -6.19 -9.59 0.63
CA ALA A 65 -6.22 -11.01 0.95
C ALA A 65 -5.40 -11.33 2.22
N ALA A 66 -4.25 -10.68 2.40
CA ALA A 66 -3.44 -10.82 3.61
C ALA A 66 -4.18 -10.27 4.83
N LEU A 67 -4.73 -9.06 4.73
CA LEU A 67 -5.54 -8.43 5.78
C LEU A 67 -6.71 -9.33 6.19
N ALA A 68 -7.47 -9.86 5.22
CA ALA A 68 -8.59 -10.75 5.48
C ALA A 68 -8.18 -12.06 6.17
N SER A 69 -7.04 -12.63 5.79
CA SER A 69 -6.51 -13.83 6.46
C SER A 69 -6.18 -13.55 7.92
N VAL A 70 -5.61 -12.38 8.19
CA VAL A 70 -5.18 -11.96 9.51
C VAL A 70 -6.39 -11.62 10.40
N GLU A 71 -7.39 -10.91 9.87
CA GLU A 71 -8.68 -10.68 10.54
C GLU A 71 -9.37 -12.00 10.90
N THR A 72 -9.28 -13.01 10.03
CA THR A 72 -9.84 -14.33 10.32
C THR A 72 -9.13 -15.01 11.49
N MET A 73 -7.80 -14.86 11.60
CA MET A 73 -7.04 -15.37 12.75
C MET A 73 -7.43 -14.65 14.05
N VAL A 74 -7.49 -13.32 14.03
CA VAL A 74 -7.94 -12.53 15.19
C VAL A 74 -9.33 -12.96 15.65
N LYS A 75 -10.25 -13.20 14.71
CA LYS A 75 -11.58 -13.72 15.04
C LYS A 75 -11.56 -15.12 15.66
N LEU A 76 -10.60 -15.99 15.31
CA LEU A 76 -10.48 -17.29 15.95
C LEU A 76 -10.04 -17.15 17.42
N ASP A 77 -9.16 -16.20 17.70
CA ASP A 77 -8.56 -16.03 19.02
C ASP A 77 -9.41 -15.19 19.98
N CYS A 78 -10.15 -14.22 19.43
CA CYS A 78 -10.94 -13.27 20.20
C CYS A 78 -12.46 -13.40 19.99
N GLY A 79 -12.89 -14.12 18.96
CA GLY A 79 -14.30 -14.33 18.65
C GLY A 79 -14.97 -13.21 17.85
N TYR A 80 -14.23 -12.16 17.48
CA TYR A 80 -14.75 -11.00 16.74
C TYR A 80 -13.69 -10.39 15.81
N TYR A 81 -14.16 -9.62 14.83
CA TYR A 81 -13.32 -8.83 13.93
C TYR A 81 -12.93 -7.49 14.54
N VAL A 82 -11.79 -6.95 14.13
CA VAL A 82 -11.26 -5.69 14.66
C VAL A 82 -11.12 -4.63 13.57
N GLU A 83 -10.83 -3.40 13.96
CA GLU A 83 -10.37 -2.36 13.05
C GLU A 83 -9.04 -2.76 12.41
N LEU A 84 -8.84 -2.40 11.14
CA LEU A 84 -7.66 -2.83 10.37
C LEU A 84 -6.34 -2.36 10.99
N ARG A 85 -6.36 -1.21 11.69
CA ARG A 85 -5.21 -0.71 12.46
C ARG A 85 -4.77 -1.68 13.54
N SER A 86 -5.72 -2.27 14.26
CA SER A 86 -5.45 -3.12 15.43
C SER A 86 -4.70 -4.41 15.06
N LEU A 87 -4.64 -4.77 13.77
CA LEU A 87 -3.89 -5.94 13.28
C LEU A 87 -2.37 -5.84 13.49
N ASN A 88 -1.84 -4.62 13.49
CA ASN A 88 -0.40 -4.35 13.63
C ASN A 88 0.05 -4.19 15.07
N CYS A 89 -0.83 -3.69 15.95
CA CYS A 89 -0.57 -3.61 17.38
C CYS A 89 -1.86 -3.24 18.14
N PRO A 90 -2.05 -3.72 19.39
CA PRO A 90 -2.98 -3.12 20.33
C PRO A 90 -2.72 -1.61 20.52
N ILE A 91 -3.75 -0.80 20.20
CA ILE A 91 -3.98 0.66 20.31
C ILE A 91 -2.76 1.60 20.24
N VAL A 92 -2.89 2.61 19.38
CA VAL A 92 -2.06 3.81 19.31
C VAL A 92 -2.81 4.93 20.05
N ASP A 93 -2.14 5.61 20.97
CA ASP A 93 -2.63 6.88 21.51
C ASP A 93 -2.59 7.93 20.39
N GLU A 94 -3.75 8.51 20.04
CA GLU A 94 -3.87 9.46 18.92
C GLU A 94 -3.16 10.81 19.23
N ASP A 95 -2.82 11.05 20.50
CA ASP A 95 -2.26 12.30 21.00
C ASP A 95 -0.74 12.22 21.31
N SER A 96 -0.09 11.06 21.13
CA SER A 96 1.35 10.93 21.41
C SER A 96 2.15 10.28 20.28
N GLU A 97 3.33 10.83 19.98
CA GLU A 97 4.31 10.29 19.01
C GLU A 97 4.83 8.88 19.36
N ASN A 98 4.34 8.28 20.45
CA ASN A 98 4.64 6.92 20.86
C ASN A 98 3.54 5.97 20.37
N ILE A 99 3.87 5.23 19.31
CA ILE A 99 3.01 4.30 18.54
C ILE A 99 2.45 3.11 19.37
N TYR A 100 2.67 3.03 20.68
CA TYR A 100 2.36 1.85 21.48
C TYR A 100 1.62 2.20 22.78
N LYS A 101 0.33 1.84 22.88
CA LYS A 101 -0.47 1.91 24.10
C LYS A 101 -0.65 0.51 24.70
N ASP A 102 -0.15 0.31 25.92
CA ASP A 102 -0.26 -0.97 26.63
C ASP A 102 -1.69 -1.21 27.17
N LEU A 103 -2.47 -1.97 26.41
CA LEU A 103 -3.85 -2.35 26.76
C LEU A 103 -4.00 -3.23 28.01
N SER A 104 -2.91 -3.78 28.54
CA SER A 104 -2.98 -4.60 29.76
C SER A 104 -3.21 -3.74 31.01
N THR A 105 -2.76 -2.49 30.98
CA THR A 105 -2.78 -1.57 32.14
C THR A 105 -3.91 -0.55 32.09
N ASP A 106 -4.48 -0.28 30.92
CA ASP A 106 -5.60 0.66 30.77
C ASP A 106 -6.92 0.01 31.20
N PRO A 107 -7.80 0.65 31.99
CA PRO A 107 -9.21 0.31 31.99
C PRO A 107 -9.71 0.43 30.55
N CYS A 108 -10.50 -0.53 30.09
CA CYS A 108 -11.21 -0.39 28.83
C CYS A 108 -11.98 0.93 28.86
N ASP A 109 -11.48 1.93 28.17
CA ASP A 109 -12.04 3.27 28.25
C ASP A 109 -13.38 3.26 27.52
N ASN A 110 -14.43 3.23 28.32
CA ASN A 110 -15.81 3.39 27.92
C ASN A 110 -16.12 4.85 27.47
N THR A 111 -15.13 5.73 27.42
CA THR A 111 -15.25 7.09 26.89
C THR A 111 -14.93 7.24 25.40
N HIS A 112 -14.68 6.15 24.65
CA HIS A 112 -14.84 6.18 23.20
C HIS A 112 -16.32 5.94 22.84
N PRO A 113 -17.16 6.98 22.69
CA PRO A 113 -18.61 6.83 22.56
C PRO A 113 -19.01 6.50 21.10
N GLU A 114 -18.03 6.45 20.19
CA GLU A 114 -18.21 6.13 18.78
C GLU A 114 -17.66 4.75 18.40
N THR A 115 -17.07 4.02 19.35
CA THR A 115 -16.67 2.61 19.13
C THR A 115 -17.90 1.74 19.21
N VAL A 116 -18.49 1.46 18.05
CA VAL A 116 -19.50 0.41 17.97
C VAL A 116 -18.80 -0.93 18.21
N PHE A 117 -18.83 -1.36 19.47
CA PHE A 117 -18.90 -2.79 19.81
C PHE A 117 -20.27 -3.25 19.30
N ALA A 118 -20.46 -4.38 18.64
CA ALA A 118 -19.72 -5.63 18.48
C ALA A 118 -20.50 -6.45 17.41
N TYR A 119 -20.47 -7.77 17.22
CA TYR A 119 -21.04 -8.79 18.11
C TYR A 119 -21.13 -10.08 17.30
N TYR A 120 -20.39 -11.13 17.67
CA TYR A 120 -21.08 -12.42 17.71
C TYR A 120 -21.97 -12.34 18.96
N ASP A 121 -23.22 -11.96 18.78
CA ASP A 121 -24.18 -11.99 19.87
C ASP A 121 -24.46 -13.46 20.19
N ARG A 122 -23.79 -14.02 21.20
CA ARG A 122 -23.95 -15.43 21.59
C ARG A 122 -25.38 -15.77 22.01
N THR A 123 -26.17 -14.77 22.43
CA THR A 123 -27.58 -14.95 22.83
C THR A 123 -28.47 -15.08 21.61
N ASN A 124 -28.21 -14.29 20.56
CA ASN A 124 -29.02 -14.25 19.35
C ASN A 124 -28.39 -14.97 18.15
N ASN A 125 -27.16 -15.49 18.30
CA ASN A 125 -26.34 -16.15 17.29
C ASN A 125 -26.19 -15.33 15.99
N VAL A 126 -25.92 -14.02 16.11
CA VAL A 126 -25.80 -13.10 14.98
C VAL A 126 -24.44 -12.42 15.00
N ASP A 127 -23.77 -12.42 13.84
CA ASP A 127 -22.65 -11.51 13.56
C ASP A 127 -23.26 -10.15 13.16
N SER A 128 -23.05 -9.07 13.93
CA SER A 128 -23.67 -7.77 13.66
C SER A 128 -22.81 -6.56 14.06
N THR A 129 -21.70 -6.32 13.38
CA THR A 129 -21.13 -4.96 13.38
C THR A 129 -21.57 -4.24 12.11
N GLN A 130 -22.08 -3.02 12.22
CA GLN A 130 -22.21 -2.12 11.05
C GLN A 130 -20.93 -1.28 10.84
N TYR A 131 -19.95 -1.41 11.74
CA TYR A 131 -18.77 -0.56 11.88
C TYR A 131 -17.56 -1.38 12.35
N GLU A 132 -16.36 -0.79 12.29
CA GLU A 132 -15.14 -1.38 12.82
C GLU A 132 -15.13 -1.35 14.37
N SER A 133 -14.59 -2.40 15.01
CA SER A 133 -14.51 -2.50 16.47
C SER A 133 -13.06 -2.45 16.94
N GLN A 134 -12.78 -1.68 18.00
CA GLN A 134 -11.44 -1.64 18.59
C GLN A 134 -11.09 -2.94 19.33
N LEU A 135 -9.78 -3.21 19.42
CA LEU A 135 -9.28 -4.35 20.20
C LEU A 135 -9.56 -4.17 21.71
N HIS A 136 -10.38 -5.05 22.28
CA HIS A 136 -10.74 -5.02 23.70
C HIS A 136 -9.72 -5.73 24.61
N LYS A 137 -9.58 -5.26 25.85
CA LYS A 137 -8.63 -5.77 26.87
C LYS A 137 -8.74 -7.28 27.12
N GLU A 138 -9.94 -7.83 27.13
CA GLU A 138 -10.16 -9.26 27.40
C GLU A 138 -9.54 -10.15 26.31
N CYS A 139 -9.55 -9.68 25.05
CA CYS A 139 -8.94 -10.36 23.92
C CYS A 139 -7.41 -10.27 23.91
N VAL A 140 -6.81 -9.24 24.52
CA VAL A 140 -5.34 -9.13 24.62
C VAL A 140 -4.73 -10.34 25.34
N SER A 141 -5.49 -11.00 26.22
CA SER A 141 -5.05 -12.20 26.93
C SER A 141 -5.08 -13.49 26.10
N THR A 142 -5.86 -13.51 25.02
CA THR A 142 -6.00 -14.66 24.10
C THR A 142 -5.41 -14.40 22.71
N TRP A 143 -5.00 -13.16 22.45
CA TRP A 143 -4.34 -12.73 21.22
C TRP A 143 -2.88 -13.18 21.20
N ASP A 144 -2.50 -13.96 20.18
CA ASP A 144 -1.13 -14.48 19.97
C ASP A 144 -0.30 -13.61 19.00
N GLY A 145 -0.88 -12.57 18.41
CA GLY A 145 -0.23 -11.64 17.46
C GLY A 145 0.71 -10.59 18.07
N PRO A 146 1.29 -9.67 17.28
CA PRO A 146 0.71 -9.08 16.07
C PRO A 146 0.77 -10.00 14.85
N TYR A 147 -0.36 -10.14 14.18
CA TYR A 147 -0.51 -11.04 13.02
C TYR A 147 -0.01 -10.41 11.71
N GLN A 148 0.11 -9.07 11.66
CA GLN A 148 0.65 -8.37 10.51
C GLN A 148 1.32 -7.06 10.89
N VAL A 149 2.62 -6.93 10.64
CA VAL A 149 3.31 -5.67 10.88
C VAL A 149 3.18 -4.74 9.66
N PHE A 150 2.61 -3.55 9.85
CA PHE A 150 2.59 -2.51 8.81
C PHE A 150 3.85 -1.65 8.85
N GLN A 151 4.32 -1.24 7.67
CA GLN A 151 5.42 -0.29 7.58
C GLN A 151 4.88 1.13 7.91
N PRO A 152 5.65 2.00 8.59
CA PRO A 152 5.17 3.33 8.98
C PRO A 152 4.63 4.18 7.82
N LYS A 153 5.21 4.05 6.61
CA LYS A 153 4.77 4.78 5.41
C LYS A 153 3.58 4.15 4.68
N THR A 154 3.11 2.99 5.12
CA THR A 154 1.96 2.29 4.53
C THR A 154 0.73 2.37 5.43
N THR A 155 0.76 3.23 6.45
CA THR A 155 -0.35 3.47 7.36
C THR A 155 -0.75 4.94 7.33
N TYR A 156 -2.04 5.19 7.57
CA TYR A 156 -2.61 6.52 7.61
C TYR A 156 -2.10 7.33 8.79
N GLN A 157 -1.57 8.52 8.51
CA GLN A 157 -1.08 9.49 9.48
C GLN A 157 -1.44 10.89 9.01
N SER A 158 -1.26 11.91 9.85
CA SER A 158 -1.57 13.31 9.50
C SER A 158 -0.78 13.82 8.28
N ASP A 159 0.40 13.26 8.03
CA ASP A 159 1.33 13.63 6.96
C ASP A 159 1.40 12.59 5.83
N ASN A 160 0.67 11.46 5.95
CA ASN A 160 0.75 10.35 5.00
C ASN A 160 -0.60 9.65 4.78
N GLY A 161 -1.03 9.65 3.51
CA GLY A 161 -2.28 9.04 3.06
C GLY A 161 -3.51 9.93 3.23
N SER A 162 -4.66 9.44 2.79
CA SER A 162 -5.94 10.12 2.96
C SER A 162 -7.10 9.15 3.16
N VAL A 163 -8.14 9.63 3.80
CA VAL A 163 -9.43 8.93 3.87
C VAL A 163 -10.15 9.11 2.52
N PRO A 164 -10.72 8.05 1.91
CA PRO A 164 -11.51 8.15 0.70
C PRO A 164 -12.69 9.13 0.83
N ALA A 165 -13.00 9.83 -0.25
CA ALA A 165 -14.26 10.55 -0.35
C ALA A 165 -15.42 9.56 -0.59
N VAL A 166 -16.63 9.91 -0.14
CA VAL A 166 -17.83 9.15 -0.48
C VAL A 166 -18.47 9.77 -1.72
N GLY A 167 -18.64 8.96 -2.78
CA GLY A 167 -19.24 9.38 -4.03
C GLY A 167 -20.71 9.77 -3.90
N SER A 168 -21.21 10.55 -4.86
CA SER A 168 -22.62 10.96 -4.87
C SER A 168 -23.55 9.75 -5.05
N GLY A 169 -24.56 9.63 -4.19
CA GLY A 169 -25.53 8.55 -4.24
C GLY A 169 -25.08 7.24 -3.57
N VAL A 170 -23.88 7.23 -2.97
CA VAL A 170 -23.39 6.10 -2.18
C VAL A 170 -23.91 6.22 -0.75
N SER A 171 -24.36 5.09 -0.22
CA SER A 171 -25.02 4.95 1.08
C SER A 171 -24.30 3.98 1.99
N GLY A 172 -24.57 4.07 3.30
CA GLY A 172 -24.01 3.17 4.31
C GLY A 172 -22.62 3.56 4.83
N TRP A 173 -21.90 4.44 4.14
CA TRP A 173 -20.70 5.08 4.69
C TRP A 173 -21.10 6.30 5.52
N GLY A 174 -20.77 6.30 6.80
CA GLY A 174 -20.93 7.48 7.67
C GLY A 174 -19.92 8.60 7.31
N THR A 175 -19.71 9.55 8.21
CA THR A 175 -18.66 10.55 8.04
C THR A 175 -17.28 9.92 8.24
N LEU A 176 -16.62 9.55 7.15
CA LEU A 176 -15.37 8.78 7.19
C LEU A 176 -14.19 9.54 7.83
N SER A 177 -14.14 10.86 7.71
CA SER A 177 -13.00 11.67 8.19
C SER A 177 -12.77 11.62 9.70
N SER A 178 -13.80 11.29 10.48
CA SER A 178 -13.71 11.11 11.93
C SER A 178 -13.78 9.63 12.35
N ALA A 179 -14.17 8.75 11.43
CA ALA A 179 -14.40 7.33 11.70
C ALA A 179 -13.17 6.46 11.42
N VAL A 180 -12.21 6.95 10.62
CA VAL A 180 -11.01 6.18 10.25
C VAL A 180 -9.81 6.59 11.10
N PRO A 181 -9.31 5.72 11.99
CA PRO A 181 -8.22 6.06 12.89
C PRO A 181 -6.86 6.07 12.19
N TYR A 182 -5.92 6.87 12.73
CA TYR A 182 -4.51 6.82 12.32
C TYR A 182 -3.90 5.47 12.61
N GLY A 183 -3.11 4.94 11.66
CA GLY A 183 -2.55 3.58 11.72
C GLY A 183 -3.27 2.60 10.80
N THR A 184 -4.42 2.97 10.24
CA THR A 184 -5.15 2.18 9.24
C THR A 184 -4.27 1.95 7.99
N PRO A 185 -4.16 0.72 7.46
CA PRO A 185 -3.34 0.46 6.28
C PRO A 185 -3.86 1.23 5.06
N LEU A 186 -2.92 1.69 4.25
CA LEU A 186 -3.17 2.39 3.00
C LEU A 186 -3.09 1.45 1.81
N ASP A 187 -3.96 1.67 0.84
CA ASP A 187 -3.92 1.02 -0.46
C ASP A 187 -2.76 1.55 -1.33
N PRO A 188 -2.51 0.94 -2.51
CA PRO A 188 -1.40 1.36 -3.38
C PRO A 188 -1.49 2.79 -3.91
N TRP A 189 -2.64 3.46 -3.78
CA TRP A 189 -2.86 4.85 -4.17
C TRP A 189 -2.76 5.82 -2.98
N GLY A 190 -2.63 5.29 -1.76
CA GLY A 190 -2.47 6.08 -0.54
C GLY A 190 -3.79 6.39 0.16
N HIS A 191 -4.86 5.69 -0.19
CA HIS A 191 -6.15 5.82 0.48
C HIS A 191 -6.34 4.72 1.53
N THR A 192 -7.03 5.01 2.64
CA THR A 192 -7.28 4.00 3.66
C THR A 192 -8.16 2.87 3.12
N TYR A 193 -7.82 1.63 3.46
CA TYR A 193 -8.77 0.54 3.35
C TYR A 193 -9.94 0.77 4.31
N LEU A 194 -11.13 0.32 3.93
CA LEU A 194 -12.31 0.39 4.77
C LEU A 194 -12.92 -1.00 4.93
N LEU A 195 -13.55 -1.23 6.08
CA LEU A 195 -14.26 -2.45 6.37
C LEU A 195 -15.77 -2.20 6.43
N ALA A 196 -16.56 -3.07 5.82
CA ALA A 196 -17.99 -3.10 6.06
C ALA A 196 -18.54 -4.53 6.06
N TYR A 197 -19.60 -4.71 6.82
CA TYR A 197 -20.25 -6.00 6.98
C TYR A 197 -21.53 -6.08 6.14
N ASN A 198 -21.69 -7.17 5.40
CA ASN A 198 -22.94 -7.47 4.72
C ASN A 198 -23.83 -8.35 5.62
N SER A 199 -24.92 -7.77 6.13
CA SER A 199 -25.87 -8.46 7.02
C SER A 199 -26.66 -9.58 6.35
N THR A 200 -26.80 -9.57 5.02
CA THR A 200 -27.58 -10.53 4.23
C THR A 200 -26.78 -11.81 3.96
N GLN A 201 -25.54 -11.66 3.49
CA GLN A 201 -24.62 -12.76 3.19
C GLN A 201 -23.79 -13.16 4.41
N LYS A 202 -23.82 -12.37 5.49
CA LYS A 202 -23.07 -12.61 6.73
C LYS A 202 -21.56 -12.71 6.44
N ILE A 203 -21.03 -11.75 5.70
CA ILE A 203 -19.62 -11.70 5.31
C ILE A 203 -19.04 -10.33 5.60
N MET A 204 -17.74 -10.31 5.87
CA MET A 204 -16.97 -9.07 5.99
C MET A 204 -16.35 -8.72 4.63
N ILE A 205 -16.26 -7.44 4.34
CA ILE A 205 -15.78 -6.93 3.06
C ILE A 205 -14.77 -5.82 3.32
N ILE A 206 -13.57 -5.98 2.78
CA ILE A 206 -12.57 -4.90 2.69
C ILE A 206 -12.80 -4.15 1.39
N TYR A 207 -12.74 -2.83 1.43
CA TYR A 207 -12.88 -1.91 0.30
C TYR A 207 -11.61 -1.10 0.10
N SER A 208 -11.25 -0.87 -1.17
CA SER A 208 -10.33 0.18 -1.60
C SER A 208 -11.05 1.04 -2.62
N ALA A 209 -10.95 2.35 -2.44
CA ALA A 209 -11.51 3.36 -3.35
C ALA A 209 -10.76 3.46 -4.69
N GLY A 210 -9.69 2.68 -4.85
CA GLY A 210 -8.95 2.64 -6.10
C GLY A 210 -8.22 3.95 -6.45
N PRO A 211 -7.81 4.10 -7.72
CA PRO A 211 -7.04 5.25 -8.19
C PRO A 211 -7.66 6.63 -7.99
N ASN A 212 -8.98 6.74 -7.95
CA ASN A 212 -9.67 8.04 -7.88
C ASN A 212 -9.88 8.53 -6.43
N GLY A 213 -9.67 7.67 -5.42
CA GLY A 213 -9.84 7.99 -4.00
C GLY A 213 -11.27 8.31 -3.58
N THR A 214 -12.26 7.93 -4.38
CA THR A 214 -13.69 8.14 -4.13
C THR A 214 -14.39 6.79 -4.14
N LEU A 215 -15.17 6.49 -3.10
CA LEU A 215 -15.99 5.28 -3.05
C LEU A 215 -17.22 5.47 -3.93
N GLU A 216 -17.46 4.55 -4.85
CA GLU A 216 -18.70 4.46 -5.63
C GLU A 216 -19.61 3.30 -5.20
N THR A 217 -19.11 2.44 -4.32
CA THR A 217 -19.81 1.23 -3.85
C THR A 217 -20.43 1.47 -2.49
N ASP A 218 -21.70 1.12 -2.33
CA ASP A 218 -22.40 1.18 -1.03
C ASP A 218 -21.72 0.32 0.03
N ALA A 219 -21.75 0.76 1.28
CA ALA A 219 -21.21 -0.03 2.39
C ALA A 219 -21.97 -1.36 2.52
N GLY A 220 -21.23 -2.46 2.60
CA GLY A 220 -21.79 -3.81 2.62
C GLY A 220 -22.22 -4.32 1.25
N ALA A 221 -22.18 -3.56 0.17
CA ALA A 221 -22.45 -4.10 -1.17
C ALA A 221 -21.36 -5.09 -1.59
N THR A 222 -21.75 -6.14 -2.31
CA THR A 222 -20.88 -7.30 -2.60
C THR A 222 -20.28 -7.30 -4.01
N THR A 223 -20.61 -6.25 -4.76
CA THR A 223 -20.24 -6.03 -6.15
C THR A 223 -19.60 -4.65 -6.26
N PRO A 224 -18.37 -4.54 -6.79
CA PRO A 224 -17.73 -3.24 -7.02
C PRO A 224 -18.53 -2.39 -8.00
N SER A 225 -18.55 -1.09 -7.74
CA SER A 225 -18.93 -0.01 -8.64
C SER A 225 -17.69 0.83 -8.97
N GLY A 226 -17.66 1.48 -10.13
CA GLY A 226 -16.54 2.35 -10.50
C GLY A 226 -15.20 1.61 -10.60
N ASP A 227 -14.16 2.19 -10.00
CA ASP A 227 -12.82 1.61 -9.86
C ASP A 227 -12.55 1.00 -8.47
N ASP A 228 -13.59 0.91 -7.64
CA ASP A 228 -13.51 0.27 -6.34
C ASP A 228 -13.10 -1.20 -6.43
N ILE A 229 -12.34 -1.63 -5.43
CA ILE A 229 -11.89 -3.02 -5.29
C ILE A 229 -12.43 -3.56 -3.97
N LEU A 230 -13.06 -4.74 -4.03
CA LEU A 230 -13.62 -5.41 -2.88
C LEU A 230 -12.93 -6.76 -2.66
N TYR A 231 -12.69 -7.10 -1.40
CA TYR A 231 -12.28 -8.44 -0.99
C TYR A 231 -13.24 -8.96 0.09
N LYS A 232 -13.85 -10.11 -0.17
CA LYS A 232 -14.90 -10.70 0.67
C LYS A 232 -14.32 -11.87 1.47
N PHE A 233 -14.62 -11.93 2.76
CA PHE A 233 -14.14 -12.97 3.67
C PHE A 233 -15.12 -13.22 4.82
N ARG A 234 -14.97 -14.33 5.54
CA ARG A 234 -15.90 -14.76 6.60
C ARG A 234 -15.19 -15.45 7.76
#